data_AF-A0A285PSI7-F1
#
_entry.id   AF-A0A285PSI7-F1
#
_cell.length_a   1.000
_cell.length_b   1.000
_cell.length_c   1.000
_cell.angle_alpha   90.00
_cell.angle_beta   90.00
_cell.angle_gamma   90.00
#
_symmetry.space_group_name_H-M   'P 1'
#
loop_
_entity.id
_entity.type
_entity.pdbx_description
1 polymer ?
#
loop_
_entity_poly.entity_id
_entity_poly.type
_entity_poly.pdbx_seq_one_letter_code
_entity_poly.pdbx_strand_id
1 'polypeptide(L)'
;MFEMFATIVAACVAAIYGLSRSVFMTGVHRNLYRAAFIGIIIIIYVTYRIHHYIKFQKIKKLHVDLDDYLYYDKYTSPLYRAGYFISYLIQNILFDYTYMKRNFNFCKGLDVYDGGVSEYYIKFRNTWYRYLKLTLMRHRISLKKLQAFSCDMKNEMIIAALETPEEKELYHAFAKEAECHFQEHETLNKQTLAQFANYAEITPMFQRNILKHYHALAYSLKKEPELVAMVKKQEFRKERDVNDFKKTNFR
;
A
#
# COMPACT_ATOMS: atom_id res chain seq x y z
N MET A 1 2.71 -5.30 24.41
CA MET A 1 2.44 -4.54 23.16
C MET A 1 1.01 -4.63 22.66
N PHE A 2 0.33 -5.78 22.75
CA PHE A 2 -1.12 -5.84 22.50
C PHE A 2 -1.87 -4.81 23.34
N GLU A 3 -1.54 -4.70 24.62
CA GLU A 3 -2.16 -3.72 25.53
C GLU A 3 -1.90 -2.27 25.12
N MET A 4 -0.67 -1.87 24.79
CA MET A 4 -0.37 -0.49 24.33
C MET A 4 -1.06 -0.13 23.01
N PHE A 5 -1.18 -1.08 22.07
CA PHE A 5 -1.90 -0.85 20.82
C PHE A 5 -3.41 -0.87 21.04
N ALA A 6 -3.92 -1.80 21.83
CA ALA A 6 -5.32 -1.87 22.21
C ALA A 6 -5.74 -0.60 22.98
N THR A 7 -4.88 -0.04 23.82
CA THR A 7 -5.14 1.24 24.49
C THR A 7 -5.08 2.42 23.53
N ILE A 8 -4.17 2.45 22.56
CA ILE A 8 -4.16 3.50 21.51
C ILE A 8 -5.43 3.39 20.65
N VAL A 9 -5.80 2.19 20.20
CA VAL A 9 -7.02 1.97 19.40
C VAL A 9 -8.27 2.30 20.21
N ALA A 10 -8.36 1.84 21.46
CA ALA A 10 -9.45 2.19 22.36
C ALA A 10 -9.52 3.70 22.62
N ALA A 11 -8.38 4.37 22.77
CA ALA A 11 -8.32 5.82 22.91
C ALA A 11 -8.75 6.55 21.63
N CYS A 12 -8.36 6.07 20.44
CA CYS A 12 -8.84 6.61 19.17
C CYS A 12 -10.34 6.41 19.00
N VAL A 13 -10.86 5.22 19.30
CA VAL A 13 -12.30 4.92 19.25
C VAL A 13 -13.06 5.78 20.26
N ALA A 14 -12.56 5.92 21.49
CA ALA A 14 -13.14 6.76 22.53
C ALA A 14 -13.09 8.25 22.16
N ALA A 15 -12.01 8.72 21.50
CA ALA A 15 -11.89 10.09 21.01
C ALA A 15 -12.86 10.37 19.85
N ILE A 16 -12.96 9.45 18.87
CA ILE A 16 -13.93 9.54 17.77
C ILE A 16 -15.35 9.54 18.33
N TYR A 17 -15.65 8.64 19.28
CA TYR A 17 -16.92 8.57 19.96
C TYR A 17 -17.23 9.85 20.75
N GLY A 18 -16.27 10.35 21.53
CA GLY A 18 -16.39 11.59 22.31
C GLY A 18 -16.63 12.81 21.43
N LEU A 19 -15.87 12.96 20.35
CA LEU A 19 -16.06 14.01 19.33
C LEU A 19 -17.41 13.89 18.65
N SER A 20 -17.81 12.67 18.26
CA SER A 20 -19.11 12.45 17.62
C SER A 20 -20.26 12.82 18.55
N ARG A 21 -20.14 12.51 19.84
CA ARG A 21 -21.13 12.86 20.87
C ARG A 21 -21.17 14.38 21.11
N SER A 22 -20.02 15.03 21.26
CA SER A 22 -19.98 16.47 21.53
C SER A 22 -20.49 17.30 20.35
N VAL A 23 -20.12 16.94 19.11
CA VAL A 23 -20.46 17.69 17.90
C VAL A 23 -21.86 17.36 17.41
N PHE A 24 -22.22 16.07 17.33
CA PHE A 24 -23.50 15.65 16.73
C PHE A 24 -24.63 15.41 17.73
N MET A 25 -24.38 15.18 19.04
CA MET A 25 -25.46 14.89 20.00
C MET A 25 -25.76 16.07 20.93
N THR A 26 -24.73 16.63 21.56
CA THR A 26 -24.89 17.63 22.65
C THR A 26 -24.49 19.05 22.28
N GLY A 27 -23.94 19.26 21.08
CA GLY A 27 -23.47 20.58 20.65
C GLY A 27 -24.59 21.59 20.37
N VAL A 28 -24.29 22.88 20.57
CA VAL A 28 -25.23 24.01 20.40
C VAL A 28 -25.85 24.06 18.99
N HIS A 29 -25.06 23.70 17.97
CA HIS A 29 -25.50 23.66 16.57
C HIS A 29 -25.67 22.24 16.01
N ARG A 30 -25.97 21.24 16.86
CA ARG A 30 -26.04 19.81 16.48
C ARG A 30 -26.87 19.52 15.22
N ASN A 31 -28.01 20.20 15.04
CA ASN A 31 -28.90 19.97 13.91
C ASN A 31 -28.27 20.48 12.60
N LEU A 32 -27.55 21.59 12.65
CA LEU A 32 -26.78 22.12 11.52
C LEU A 32 -25.64 21.16 11.16
N TYR A 33 -24.89 20.67 12.15
CA TYR A 33 -23.80 19.70 11.91
C TYR A 33 -24.31 18.38 11.34
N ARG A 34 -25.45 17.86 11.82
CA ARG A 34 -26.08 16.66 11.26
C ARG A 34 -26.55 16.90 9.82
N ALA A 35 -27.22 18.02 9.55
CA ALA A 35 -27.67 18.37 8.20
C ALA A 35 -26.48 18.54 7.24
N ALA A 36 -25.42 19.22 7.67
CA ALA A 36 -24.18 19.37 6.91
C ALA A 36 -23.51 18.01 6.65
N PHE A 37 -23.45 17.12 7.65
CA PHE A 37 -22.88 15.79 7.50
C PHE A 37 -23.68 14.91 6.52
N ILE A 38 -25.00 14.93 6.59
CA ILE A 38 -25.88 14.26 5.61
C ILE A 38 -25.67 14.86 4.22
N GLY A 39 -25.60 16.20 4.12
CA GLY A 39 -25.29 16.89 2.87
C GLY A 39 -23.96 16.46 2.27
N ILE A 40 -22.91 16.35 3.08
CA ILE A 40 -21.59 15.86 2.66
C ILE A 40 -21.69 14.41 2.16
N ILE A 41 -22.39 13.52 2.87
CA ILE A 41 -22.60 12.13 2.45
C ILE A 41 -23.30 12.09 1.09
N ILE A 42 -24.35 12.89 0.89
CA ILE A 42 -25.07 12.97 -0.38
C ILE A 42 -24.15 13.49 -1.50
N ILE A 43 -23.37 14.54 -1.25
CA ILE A 43 -22.42 15.07 -2.23
C ILE A 43 -21.38 14.01 -2.60
N ILE A 44 -20.80 13.31 -1.62
CA ILE A 44 -19.86 12.20 -1.85
C ILE A 44 -20.52 11.10 -2.68
N TYR A 45 -21.76 10.73 -2.36
CA TYR A 45 -22.50 9.71 -3.09
C TYR A 45 -22.78 10.12 -4.55
N VAL A 46 -23.27 11.34 -4.78
CA VAL A 46 -23.59 11.86 -6.12
C VAL A 46 -22.32 11.97 -6.95
N THR A 47 -21.25 12.56 -6.41
CA THR A 47 -19.96 12.67 -7.10
C THR A 47 -19.36 11.30 -7.41
N TYR A 48 -19.46 10.34 -6.48
CA TYR A 48 -19.08 8.94 -6.72
C TYR A 48 -19.88 8.31 -7.86
N ARG A 49 -21.21 8.49 -7.89
CA ARG A 49 -22.08 7.95 -8.95
C ARG A 49 -21.76 8.56 -10.31
N ILE A 50 -21.57 9.87 -10.40
CA ILE A 50 -21.18 10.57 -11.65
C ILE A 50 -19.83 10.06 -12.12
N HIS A 51 -18.83 9.99 -11.24
CA HIS A 51 -17.51 9.48 -11.57
C HIS A 51 -17.57 8.03 -12.10
N HIS A 52 -18.32 7.16 -11.42
CA HIS A 52 -18.50 5.78 -11.82
C HIS A 52 -19.20 5.66 -13.18
N TYR A 53 -20.25 6.47 -13.42
CA TYR A 53 -20.96 6.49 -14.69
C TYR A 53 -20.07 6.91 -15.86
N ILE A 54 -19.31 8.00 -15.71
CA ILE A 54 -18.36 8.46 -16.74
C ILE A 54 -17.30 7.39 -17.02
N LYS A 55 -16.77 6.76 -15.97
CA LYS A 55 -15.77 5.71 -16.08
C LYS A 55 -16.32 4.49 -16.81
N PHE A 56 -17.54 4.07 -16.47
CA PHE A 56 -18.24 2.94 -17.08
C PHE A 56 -18.47 3.16 -18.58
N GLN A 57 -18.93 4.36 -18.97
CA GLN A 57 -19.09 4.71 -20.38
C GLN A 57 -17.77 4.65 -21.16
N LYS A 58 -16.64 5.04 -20.54
CA LYS A 58 -15.32 4.94 -21.17
C LYS A 58 -14.84 3.50 -21.33
N ILE A 59 -15.13 2.62 -20.38
CA ILE A 59 -14.71 1.21 -20.45
C ILE A 59 -15.56 0.45 -21.48
N LYS A 60 -16.87 0.73 -21.55
CA LYS A 60 -17.74 0.13 -22.58
C LYS A 60 -17.26 0.36 -24.01
N LYS A 61 -16.63 1.51 -24.29
CA LYS A 61 -16.04 1.82 -25.60
C LYS A 61 -14.86 0.93 -25.98
N LEU A 62 -14.24 0.24 -25.01
CA LEU A 62 -13.10 -0.64 -25.26
C LEU A 62 -13.51 -2.06 -25.67
N HIS A 63 -14.82 -2.39 -25.66
CA HIS A 63 -15.35 -3.74 -25.95
C HIS A 63 -14.75 -4.88 -25.11
N VAL A 64 -14.15 -4.56 -23.96
CA VAL A 64 -13.57 -5.52 -23.02
C VAL A 64 -14.65 -6.11 -22.11
N ASP A 65 -14.44 -7.36 -21.63
CA ASP A 65 -15.23 -7.90 -20.52
C ASP A 65 -15.15 -6.98 -19.29
N LEU A 66 -16.28 -6.36 -18.98
CA LEU A 66 -16.37 -5.33 -17.96
C LEU A 66 -16.08 -5.89 -16.56
N ASP A 67 -16.56 -7.09 -16.26
CA ASP A 67 -16.49 -7.64 -14.90
C ASP A 67 -15.03 -7.97 -14.56
N ASP A 68 -14.30 -8.57 -15.50
CA ASP A 68 -12.87 -8.84 -15.37
C ASP A 68 -12.05 -7.55 -15.33
N TYR A 69 -12.38 -6.55 -16.17
CA TYR A 69 -11.65 -5.29 -16.15
C TYR A 69 -11.84 -4.54 -14.82
N LEU A 70 -13.05 -4.57 -14.26
CA LEU A 70 -13.36 -4.02 -12.95
C LEU A 70 -12.69 -4.81 -11.82
N TYR A 71 -12.55 -6.13 -11.96
CA TYR A 71 -11.82 -6.96 -11.00
C TYR A 71 -10.37 -6.48 -10.85
N TYR A 72 -9.64 -6.31 -11.95
CA TYR A 72 -8.27 -5.79 -11.89
C TYR A 72 -8.20 -4.32 -11.43
N ASP A 73 -9.26 -3.54 -11.63
CA ASP A 73 -9.33 -2.17 -11.12
C ASP A 73 -9.40 -2.09 -9.60
N LYS A 74 -10.06 -3.07 -8.95
CA LYS A 74 -10.15 -3.16 -7.48
C LYS A 74 -8.77 -3.19 -6.83
N TYR A 75 -7.78 -3.84 -7.44
CA TYR A 75 -6.40 -3.91 -6.91
C TYR A 75 -5.70 -2.56 -6.80
N THR A 76 -6.13 -1.57 -7.59
CA THR A 76 -5.62 -0.20 -7.52
C THR A 76 -6.47 0.72 -6.66
N SER A 77 -7.61 0.24 -6.16
CA SER A 77 -8.57 1.04 -5.41
C SER A 77 -8.02 1.47 -4.04
N PRO A 78 -8.36 2.67 -3.56
CA PRO A 78 -7.98 3.13 -2.22
C PRO A 78 -8.50 2.21 -1.11
N LEU A 79 -9.70 1.65 -1.28
CA LEU A 79 -10.31 0.74 -0.31
C LEU A 79 -9.54 -0.58 -0.21
N TYR A 80 -9.16 -1.18 -1.34
CA TYR A 80 -8.34 -2.39 -1.34
C TYR A 80 -6.97 -2.12 -0.71
N ARG A 81 -6.34 -0.98 -1.02
CA ARG A 81 -5.08 -0.56 -0.40
C ARG A 81 -5.21 -0.39 1.11
N ALA A 82 -6.29 0.23 1.57
CA ALA A 82 -6.57 0.40 2.99
C ALA A 82 -6.85 -0.93 3.69
N GLY A 83 -7.68 -1.80 3.10
CA GLY A 83 -7.96 -3.13 3.62
C GLY A 83 -6.70 -4.00 3.68
N TYR A 84 -5.87 -3.96 2.64
CA TYR A 84 -4.59 -4.65 2.62
C TYR A 84 -3.63 -4.08 3.68
N PHE A 85 -3.61 -2.76 3.89
CA PHE A 85 -2.81 -2.13 4.95
C PHE A 85 -3.27 -2.56 6.35
N ILE A 86 -4.58 -2.56 6.59
CA ILE A 86 -5.17 -2.99 7.87
C ILE A 86 -4.87 -4.48 8.12
N SER A 87 -5.08 -5.34 7.11
CA SER A 87 -4.78 -6.77 7.22
C SER A 87 -3.30 -7.02 7.54
N TYR A 88 -2.39 -6.31 6.85
CA TYR A 88 -0.96 -6.38 7.13
C TYR A 88 -0.64 -5.88 8.54
N LEU A 89 -1.25 -4.77 8.98
CA LEU A 89 -1.06 -4.22 10.33
C LEU A 89 -1.50 -5.23 11.39
N ILE A 90 -2.68 -5.85 11.23
CA ILE A 90 -3.20 -6.88 12.14
C ILE A 90 -2.29 -8.11 12.16
N GLN A 91 -1.85 -8.60 11.00
CA GLN A 91 -0.91 -9.71 10.91
C GLN A 91 0.40 -9.41 11.64
N ASN A 92 0.96 -8.19 11.49
CA ASN A 92 2.16 -7.81 12.23
C ASN A 92 1.92 -7.82 13.73
N ILE A 93 0.80 -7.26 14.20
CA ILE A 93 0.48 -7.24 15.63
C ILE A 93 0.38 -8.67 16.19
N LEU A 94 -0.25 -9.59 15.45
CA LEU A 94 -0.36 -11.00 15.84
C LEU A 94 1.00 -11.71 15.82
N PHE A 95 1.82 -11.45 14.80
CA PHE A 95 3.19 -11.97 14.74
C PHE A 95 4.06 -11.45 15.86
N ASP A 96 4.00 -10.15 16.16
CA ASP A 96 4.75 -9.52 17.23
C ASP A 96 4.27 -9.98 18.61
N TYR A 97 2.96 -10.19 18.80
CA TYR A 97 2.44 -10.84 20.01
C TYR A 97 2.99 -12.25 20.17
N THR A 98 2.99 -13.05 19.10
CA THR A 98 3.47 -14.44 19.12
C THR A 98 4.98 -14.51 19.33
N TYR A 99 5.73 -13.63 18.65
CA TYR A 99 7.18 -13.48 18.79
C TYR A 99 7.55 -13.03 20.21
N MET A 100 6.83 -12.05 20.77
CA MET A 100 7.03 -11.63 22.15
C MET A 100 6.72 -12.75 23.14
N LYS A 101 5.59 -13.43 23.00
CA LYS A 101 5.21 -14.56 23.86
C LYS A 101 6.24 -15.70 23.82
N ARG A 102 6.84 -15.96 22.66
CA ARG A 102 7.79 -17.07 22.47
C ARG A 102 9.22 -16.73 22.89
N ASN A 103 9.69 -15.51 22.66
CA ASN A 103 11.09 -15.14 22.95
C ASN A 103 11.24 -14.41 24.29
N PHE A 104 10.17 -13.84 24.83
CA PHE A 104 10.17 -13.16 26.10
C PHE A 104 9.15 -13.84 27.01
N ASN A 105 9.64 -14.74 27.88
CA ASN A 105 8.90 -15.11 29.08
C ASN A 105 8.73 -13.82 29.91
N PHE A 106 7.59 -13.15 29.73
CA PHE A 106 7.27 -11.81 30.22
C PHE A 106 7.47 -11.60 31.74
N CYS A 107 7.71 -12.68 32.49
CA CYS A 107 7.79 -12.67 33.95
C CYS A 107 8.97 -13.47 34.54
N LYS A 108 9.92 -14.01 33.75
CA LYS A 108 11.09 -14.68 34.34
C LYS A 108 12.31 -13.76 34.29
N GLY A 109 12.55 -13.05 35.40
CA GLY A 109 13.76 -12.24 35.61
C GLY A 109 13.58 -10.73 35.57
N LEU A 110 12.33 -10.23 35.61
CA LEU A 110 12.03 -8.79 35.80
C LEU A 110 12.11 -8.37 37.27
N ASP A 111 12.91 -9.11 38.05
CA ASP A 111 13.31 -8.74 39.38
C ASP A 111 14.81 -8.40 39.35
N VAL A 112 15.04 -7.13 39.71
CA VAL A 112 16.20 -6.57 40.39
C VAL A 112 17.39 -6.07 39.56
N TYR A 113 17.72 -4.80 39.88
CA TYR A 113 18.95 -4.03 39.71
C TYR A 113 19.06 -3.04 38.53
N ASP A 114 18.84 -1.78 38.91
CA ASP A 114 19.47 -0.53 38.46
C ASP A 114 19.51 -0.21 36.95
N GLY A 115 18.67 0.75 36.54
CA GLY A 115 18.79 1.50 35.29
C GLY A 115 18.44 0.77 33.98
N GLY A 116 18.49 -0.56 33.95
CA GLY A 116 18.36 -1.40 32.75
C GLY A 116 16.97 -1.45 32.10
N VAL A 117 15.91 -1.13 32.84
CA VAL A 117 14.53 -1.07 32.30
C VAL A 117 14.45 0.00 31.20
N SER A 118 15.10 1.16 31.39
CA SER A 118 15.09 2.26 30.41
C SER A 118 15.79 1.88 29.10
N GLU A 119 16.96 1.28 29.16
CA GLU A 119 17.75 0.86 28.01
C GLU A 119 17.06 -0.29 27.25
N TYR A 120 16.43 -1.22 27.97
CA TYR A 120 15.59 -2.28 27.43
C TYR A 120 14.41 -1.71 26.64
N TYR A 121 13.64 -0.79 27.24
CA TYR A 121 12.51 -0.14 26.56
C TYR A 121 12.96 0.65 25.31
N ILE A 122 14.13 1.29 25.34
CA ILE A 122 14.70 2.00 24.19
C ILE A 122 15.11 1.02 23.08
N LYS A 123 15.82 -0.06 23.40
CA LYS A 123 16.21 -1.12 22.44
C LYS A 123 14.98 -1.80 21.82
N PHE A 124 13.96 -2.04 22.63
CA PHE A 124 12.68 -2.59 22.21
C PHE A 124 11.94 -1.66 21.25
N ARG A 125 11.76 -0.39 21.63
CA ARG A 125 11.10 0.64 20.81
C ARG A 125 11.83 0.85 19.47
N ASN A 126 13.16 0.82 19.49
CA ASN A 126 13.98 0.89 18.27
C ASN A 126 13.79 -0.32 17.35
N THR A 127 13.65 -1.52 17.91
CA THR A 127 13.37 -2.74 17.14
C THR A 127 11.97 -2.70 16.53
N TRP A 128 10.98 -2.26 17.30
CA TRP A 128 9.60 -2.06 16.84
C TRP A 128 9.49 -1.04 15.70
N TYR A 129 10.10 0.14 15.83
CA TYR A 129 10.08 1.14 14.75
C TYR A 129 10.75 0.65 13.47
N ARG A 130 11.81 -0.14 13.58
CA ARG A 130 12.47 -0.75 12.42
C ARG A 130 11.57 -1.79 11.77
N TYR A 131 10.88 -2.61 12.56
CA TYR A 131 9.91 -3.57 12.05
C TYR A 131 8.75 -2.88 11.33
N LEU A 132 8.14 -1.86 11.94
CA LEU A 132 7.14 -1.01 11.30
C LEU A 132 7.64 -0.40 9.98
N LYS A 133 8.87 0.13 9.97
CA LYS A 133 9.48 0.70 8.75
C LYS A 133 9.69 -0.35 7.66
N LEU A 134 10.20 -1.53 8.02
CA LEU A 134 10.36 -2.68 7.11
C LEU A 134 9.03 -3.10 6.52
N THR A 135 8.02 -3.27 7.37
CA THR A 135 6.69 -3.68 6.93
C THR A 135 6.06 -2.62 6.02
N LEU A 136 6.15 -1.35 6.37
CA LEU A 136 5.61 -0.27 5.56
C LEU A 136 6.27 -0.23 4.18
N MET A 137 7.58 -0.47 4.07
CA MET A 137 8.24 -0.59 2.78
C MET A 137 7.83 -1.84 2.01
N ARG A 138 7.79 -3.02 2.64
CA ARG A 138 7.30 -4.27 2.02
C ARG A 138 5.90 -4.08 1.45
N HIS A 139 5.00 -3.53 2.24
CA HIS A 139 3.63 -3.24 1.86
C HIS A 139 3.56 -2.29 0.66
N ARG A 140 4.34 -1.19 0.67
CA ARG A 140 4.40 -0.25 -0.46
C ARG A 140 4.92 -0.92 -1.73
N ILE A 141 5.96 -1.74 -1.64
CA ILE A 141 6.50 -2.50 -2.79
C ILE A 141 5.44 -3.48 -3.31
N SER A 142 4.81 -4.28 -2.44
CA SER A 142 3.76 -5.22 -2.83
C SER A 142 2.59 -4.54 -3.54
N LEU A 143 2.14 -3.39 -3.03
CA LEU A 143 1.08 -2.62 -3.68
C LEU A 143 1.48 -2.08 -5.06
N LYS A 144 2.77 -1.74 -5.24
CA LYS A 144 3.29 -1.28 -6.53
C LYS A 144 3.43 -2.43 -7.53
N LYS A 145 3.91 -3.60 -7.11
CA LYS A 145 3.89 -4.81 -7.94
C LYS A 145 2.48 -5.19 -8.36
N LEU A 146 1.54 -5.16 -7.43
CA LEU A 146 0.12 -5.43 -7.73
C LEU A 146 -0.46 -4.40 -8.70
N GLN A 147 -0.09 -3.12 -8.55
CA GLN A 147 -0.47 -2.08 -9.50
C GLN A 147 0.11 -2.36 -10.90
N ALA A 148 1.38 -2.72 -11.01
CA ALA A 148 2.02 -3.06 -12.28
C ALA A 148 1.30 -4.23 -12.97
N PHE A 149 1.08 -5.33 -12.24
CA PHE A 149 0.32 -6.50 -12.70
C PHE A 149 -1.10 -6.13 -13.16
N SER A 150 -1.83 -5.34 -12.38
CA SER A 150 -3.20 -4.94 -12.75
C SER A 150 -3.24 -4.08 -14.02
N CYS A 151 -2.22 -3.25 -14.26
CA CYS A 151 -2.14 -2.42 -15.46
C CYS A 151 -1.81 -3.26 -16.70
N ASP A 152 -0.96 -4.26 -16.53
CA ASP A 152 -0.55 -5.20 -17.56
C ASP A 152 -1.75 -6.05 -18.03
N MET A 153 -2.45 -6.69 -17.10
CA MET A 153 -3.67 -7.47 -17.41
C MET A 153 -4.73 -6.63 -18.11
N LYS A 154 -4.95 -5.39 -17.67
CA LYS A 154 -5.90 -4.49 -18.34
C LYS A 154 -5.48 -4.12 -19.75
N ASN A 155 -4.19 -4.05 -20.04
CA ASN A 155 -3.68 -3.75 -21.37
C ASN A 155 -3.81 -4.96 -22.29
N GLU A 156 -3.49 -6.16 -21.79
CA GLU A 156 -3.74 -7.42 -22.50
C GLU A 156 -5.23 -7.57 -22.87
N MET A 157 -6.12 -7.27 -21.93
CA MET A 157 -7.56 -7.27 -22.19
C MET A 157 -7.98 -6.26 -23.27
N ILE A 158 -7.38 -5.06 -23.27
CA ILE A 158 -7.65 -4.05 -24.31
C ILE A 158 -7.19 -4.56 -25.67
N ILE A 159 -5.99 -5.15 -25.75
CA ILE A 159 -5.44 -5.70 -27.00
C ILE A 159 -6.31 -6.87 -27.49
N ALA A 160 -6.72 -7.76 -26.59
CA ALA A 160 -7.57 -8.91 -26.92
C ALA A 160 -8.92 -8.48 -27.49
N ALA A 161 -9.46 -7.34 -27.04
CA ALA A 161 -10.73 -6.78 -27.50
C ALA A 161 -10.65 -6.05 -28.85
N LEU A 162 -9.46 -5.77 -29.39
CA LEU A 162 -9.30 -5.18 -30.72
C LEU A 162 -9.72 -6.18 -31.80
N GLU A 163 -10.39 -5.70 -32.85
CA GLU A 163 -10.98 -6.54 -33.89
C GLU A 163 -9.95 -6.94 -34.95
N THR A 164 -9.10 -5.99 -35.38
CA THR A 164 -8.17 -6.19 -36.49
C THR A 164 -6.76 -6.55 -36.01
N PRO A 165 -6.01 -7.37 -36.77
CA PRO A 165 -4.62 -7.70 -36.44
C PRO A 165 -3.69 -6.48 -36.54
N GLU A 166 -3.95 -5.56 -37.47
CA GLU A 166 -3.18 -4.33 -37.67
C GLU A 166 -3.25 -3.41 -36.44
N GLU A 167 -4.45 -3.25 -35.85
CA GLU A 167 -4.62 -2.50 -34.59
C GLU A 167 -3.88 -3.17 -33.44
N LYS A 168 -3.89 -4.50 -33.35
CA LYS A 168 -3.14 -5.23 -32.31
C LYS A 168 -1.64 -4.99 -32.44
N GLU A 169 -1.10 -5.05 -33.66
CA GLU A 169 0.30 -4.77 -33.94
C GLU A 169 0.69 -3.34 -33.53
N LEU A 170 -0.18 -2.36 -33.78
CA LEU A 170 0.04 -0.97 -33.37
C LEU A 170 0.16 -0.83 -31.85
N TYR A 171 -0.73 -1.50 -31.08
CA TYR A 171 -0.68 -1.48 -29.62
C TYR A 171 0.53 -2.24 -29.07
N HIS A 172 0.89 -3.37 -29.68
CA HIS A 172 2.09 -4.12 -29.31
C HIS A 172 3.38 -3.34 -29.61
N ALA A 173 3.46 -2.67 -30.76
CA ALA A 173 4.59 -1.82 -31.12
C ALA A 173 4.77 -0.68 -30.11
N PHE A 174 3.67 -0.01 -29.74
CA PHE A 174 3.69 1.03 -28.72
C PHE A 174 4.11 0.51 -27.34
N ALA A 175 3.63 -0.67 -26.94
CA ALA A 175 4.04 -1.31 -25.68
C ALA A 175 5.52 -1.67 -25.67
N LYS A 176 6.04 -2.17 -26.80
CA LYS A 176 7.45 -2.53 -26.99
C LYS A 176 8.35 -1.31 -26.96
N GLU A 177 7.97 -0.21 -27.61
CA GLU A 177 8.71 1.05 -27.54
C GLU A 177 8.81 1.57 -26.09
N ALA A 178 7.72 1.49 -25.33
CA ALA A 178 7.70 1.83 -23.91
C ALA A 178 8.61 0.92 -23.07
N GLU A 179 8.65 -0.38 -23.39
CA GLU A 179 9.54 -1.34 -22.73
C GLU A 179 11.01 -1.03 -23.00
N CYS A 180 11.39 -0.84 -24.27
CA CYS A 180 12.76 -0.49 -24.67
C CYS A 180 13.23 0.80 -23.99
N HIS A 181 12.43 1.87 -24.04
CA HIS A 181 12.77 3.11 -23.37
C HIS A 181 12.96 2.90 -21.85
N PHE A 182 12.09 2.11 -21.22
CA PHE A 182 12.19 1.83 -19.79
C PHE A 182 13.44 1.01 -19.43
N GLN A 183 13.81 0.03 -20.26
CA GLN A 183 15.03 -0.76 -20.06
C GLN A 183 16.29 0.12 -20.13
N GLU A 184 16.30 1.13 -21.00
CA GLU A 184 17.43 2.06 -21.16
C GLU A 184 17.51 3.12 -20.05
N HIS A 185 16.36 3.68 -19.63
CA HIS A 185 16.31 4.87 -18.78
C HIS A 185 15.77 4.63 -17.36
N GLU A 186 15.29 3.42 -17.06
CA GLU A 186 14.64 2.99 -15.81
C GLU A 186 13.46 3.87 -15.35
N THR A 187 12.99 4.76 -16.23
CA THR A 187 11.97 5.75 -15.95
C THR A 187 11.13 6.00 -17.18
N LEU A 188 9.87 6.37 -16.97
CA LEU A 188 8.93 6.69 -18.04
C LEU A 188 8.03 7.82 -17.56
N ASN A 189 7.95 8.91 -18.34
CA ASN A 189 7.17 10.08 -18.01
C ASN A 189 6.10 10.32 -19.07
N LYS A 190 5.11 11.15 -18.75
CA LYS A 190 4.04 11.47 -19.72
C LYS A 190 4.59 12.18 -20.97
N GLN A 191 5.63 13.01 -20.82
CA GLN A 191 6.24 13.74 -21.93
C GLN A 191 6.98 12.80 -22.89
N THR A 192 7.73 11.82 -22.36
CA THR A 192 8.41 10.82 -23.17
C THR A 192 7.41 9.92 -23.87
N LEU A 193 6.34 9.49 -23.18
CA LEU A 193 5.28 8.69 -23.78
C LEU A 193 4.61 9.40 -24.97
N ALA A 194 4.49 10.73 -24.91
CA ALA A 194 3.87 11.53 -25.96
C ALA A 194 4.74 11.69 -27.21
N GLN A 195 6.03 11.35 -27.13
CA GLN A 195 6.97 11.38 -28.26
C GLN A 195 7.00 10.05 -29.03
N PHE A 196 6.41 8.99 -28.48
CA PHE A 196 6.38 7.67 -29.11
C PHE A 196 5.55 7.66 -30.38
N ALA A 197 5.90 6.75 -31.28
CA ALA A 197 5.16 6.57 -32.52
C ALA A 197 3.69 6.21 -32.23
N ASN A 198 2.78 6.71 -33.05
CA ASN A 198 1.35 6.41 -32.97
C ASN A 198 0.66 6.77 -31.63
N TYR A 199 1.27 7.62 -30.79
CA TYR A 199 0.68 8.02 -29.51
C TYR A 199 -0.75 8.55 -29.66
N ALA A 200 -1.03 9.34 -30.70
CA ALA A 200 -2.37 9.90 -30.94
C ALA A 200 -3.45 8.84 -31.26
N GLU A 201 -3.04 7.70 -31.81
CA GLU A 201 -3.92 6.62 -32.26
C GLU A 201 -4.22 5.61 -31.13
N ILE A 202 -3.32 5.51 -30.15
CA ILE A 202 -3.49 4.66 -28.99
C ILE A 202 -4.52 5.22 -28.03
N THR A 203 -5.41 4.37 -27.52
CA THR A 203 -6.45 4.80 -26.58
C THR A 203 -5.84 5.38 -25.29
N PRO A 204 -6.34 6.52 -24.76
CA PRO A 204 -5.80 7.14 -23.55
C PRO A 204 -5.79 6.25 -22.29
N MET A 205 -6.67 5.24 -22.22
CA MET A 205 -6.65 4.25 -21.14
C MET A 205 -5.42 3.35 -21.21
N PHE A 206 -5.04 2.91 -22.40
CA PHE A 206 -3.86 2.08 -22.63
C PHE A 206 -2.58 2.85 -22.31
N GLN A 207 -2.45 4.08 -22.83
CA GLN A 207 -1.35 5.00 -22.50
C GLN A 207 -1.20 5.20 -20.97
N ARG A 208 -2.33 5.44 -20.29
CA ARG A 208 -2.35 5.66 -18.83
C ARG A 208 -1.95 4.40 -18.07
N ASN A 209 -2.34 3.23 -18.53
CA ASN A 209 -1.98 1.96 -17.92
C ASN A 209 -0.49 1.67 -18.10
N ILE A 210 0.08 1.89 -19.29
CA ILE A 210 1.53 1.78 -19.55
C ILE A 210 2.31 2.71 -18.60
N LEU A 211 1.93 3.98 -18.54
CA LEU A 211 2.60 4.94 -17.67
C LEU A 211 2.53 4.50 -16.18
N LYS A 212 1.37 4.03 -15.72
CA LYS A 212 1.19 3.53 -14.35
C LYS A 212 1.97 2.26 -14.06
N HIS A 213 2.10 1.38 -15.04
CA HIS A 213 2.84 0.13 -14.95
C HIS A 213 4.33 0.42 -14.72
N TYR A 214 4.96 1.18 -15.62
CA TYR A 214 6.38 1.48 -15.54
C TYR A 214 6.75 2.40 -14.36
N HIS A 215 5.89 3.34 -13.96
CA HIS A 215 6.09 4.06 -12.69
C HIS A 215 6.08 3.14 -11.46
N ALA A 216 5.28 2.06 -11.49
CA ALA A 216 5.21 1.11 -10.39
C ALA A 216 6.42 0.15 -10.39
N LEU A 217 6.91 -0.23 -11.57
CA LEU A 217 8.16 -0.97 -11.73
C LEU A 217 9.36 -0.15 -11.26
N ALA A 218 9.53 1.10 -11.72
CA ALA A 218 10.61 1.99 -11.29
C ALA A 218 10.67 2.13 -9.75
N TYR A 219 9.50 2.29 -9.11
CA TYR A 219 9.44 2.36 -7.66
C TYR A 219 9.94 1.07 -7.00
N SER A 220 9.54 -0.09 -7.54
CA SER A 220 9.89 -1.40 -7.00
C SER A 220 11.39 -1.65 -7.17
N LEU A 221 11.94 -1.44 -8.36
CA LEU A 221 13.37 -1.55 -8.67
C LEU A 221 14.22 -0.69 -7.74
N LYS A 222 13.77 0.53 -7.43
CA LYS A 222 14.48 1.41 -6.50
C LYS A 222 14.40 0.96 -5.04
N LYS A 223 13.25 0.45 -4.59
CA LYS A 223 12.99 0.17 -3.17
C LYS A 223 13.33 -1.24 -2.71
N GLU A 224 13.38 -2.20 -3.62
CA GLU A 224 13.75 -3.58 -3.27
C GLU A 224 15.19 -3.71 -2.75
N PRO A 225 16.21 -3.09 -3.37
CA PRO A 225 17.57 -3.14 -2.83
C PRO A 225 17.66 -2.51 -1.43
N GLU A 226 16.95 -1.39 -1.20
CA GLU A 226 16.87 -0.75 0.12
C GLU A 226 16.26 -1.70 1.16
N LEU A 227 15.19 -2.42 0.79
CA LEU A 227 14.55 -3.40 1.65
C LEU A 227 15.49 -4.56 1.98
N VAL A 228 16.17 -5.13 0.97
CA VAL A 228 17.13 -6.23 1.15
C VAL A 228 18.28 -5.81 2.06
N ALA A 229 18.85 -4.62 1.85
CA ALA A 229 19.90 -4.07 2.69
C ALA A 229 19.44 -3.91 4.15
N MET A 230 18.20 -3.49 4.38
CA MET A 230 17.65 -3.36 5.73
C MET A 230 17.44 -4.72 6.42
N VAL A 231 17.01 -5.74 5.68
CA VAL A 231 16.86 -7.11 6.21
C VAL A 231 18.22 -7.70 6.58
N LYS A 232 19.22 -7.64 5.68
CA LYS A 232 20.59 -8.10 5.96
C LYS A 232 21.18 -7.43 7.20
N LYS A 233 21.03 -6.09 7.32
CA LYS A 233 21.48 -5.35 8.52
C LYS A 233 20.76 -5.77 9.81
N GLN A 234 19.56 -6.33 9.71
CA GLN A 234 18.84 -6.86 10.87
C GLN A 234 19.37 -8.24 11.28
N GLU A 235 19.67 -9.12 10.33
CA GLU A 235 20.26 -10.44 10.57
C GLU A 235 21.62 -10.34 11.25
N PHE A 236 22.54 -9.53 10.70
CA PHE A 236 23.85 -9.28 11.32
C PHE A 236 23.79 -8.77 12.76
N ARG A 237 22.74 -8.01 13.10
CA ARG A 237 22.54 -7.52 14.48
C ARG A 237 22.04 -8.61 15.40
N LYS A 238 21.08 -9.44 14.95
CA LYS A 238 20.61 -10.59 15.73
C LYS A 238 21.77 -11.53 16.06
N GLU A 239 22.65 -11.81 15.11
CA GLU A 239 23.84 -12.63 15.35
C GLU A 239 24.79 -12.01 16.38
N ARG A 240 25.03 -10.69 16.29
CA ARG A 240 25.84 -9.96 17.28
C ARG A 240 25.24 -10.03 18.68
N ASP A 241 23.95 -9.75 18.81
CA ASP A 241 23.25 -9.77 20.10
C ASP A 241 23.31 -11.17 20.74
N VAL A 242 23.15 -12.24 19.94
CA VAL A 242 23.31 -13.64 20.40
C VAL A 242 24.74 -13.92 20.86
N ASN A 243 25.74 -13.43 20.12
CA ASN A 243 27.14 -13.63 20.47
C ASN A 243 27.53 -12.87 21.76
N ASP A 244 27.04 -11.65 21.95
CA ASP A 244 27.28 -10.87 23.17
C ASP A 244 26.57 -11.48 24.39
N PHE A 245 25.36 -12.00 24.21
CA PHE A 245 24.65 -12.77 25.25
C PHE A 245 25.41 -14.03 25.67
N LYS A 246 25.97 -14.78 24.70
CA LYS A 246 26.79 -15.96 25.00
C LYS A 246 28.02 -15.62 25.83
N LYS A 247 28.70 -14.49 25.51
CA LYS A 247 29.89 -14.04 26.24
C LYS A 247 29.63 -13.59 27.67
N THR A 248 28.43 -13.10 27.95
CA THR A 248 28.05 -12.55 29.27
C THR A 248 27.49 -13.62 30.22
N ASN A 249 26.83 -14.66 29.71
CA ASN A 249 26.16 -15.67 30.54
C ASN A 249 26.86 -17.04 30.61
N PHE A 250 27.86 -17.29 29.77
CA PHE A 250 28.60 -18.56 29.75
C PHE A 250 30.11 -18.35 29.96
N ARG A 251 30.47 -17.37 30.78
CA ARG A 251 31.82 -17.26 31.37
C ARG A 251 31.84 -17.84 32.77
#